data_AF-A0A1V4TQ49-F1
#
_entry.id   AF-A0A1V4TQ49-F1
#
_cell.length_a   1.000
_cell.length_b   1.000
_cell.length_c   1.000
_cell.angle_alpha   90.00
_cell.angle_beta   90.00
_cell.angle_gamma   90.00
#
_symmetry.space_group_name_H-M   'P 1'
#
loop_
_entity.id
_entity.type
_entity.pdbx_description
1 polymer ?
#
loop_
_entity_poly.entity_id
_entity_poly.type
_entity_poly.pdbx_seq_one_letter_code
_entity_poly.pdbx_strand_id
1 'polypeptide(L)'
;MLIGIDDTDSPAGMCTTYLGAVLARRLIREHMRVREARLVRLNPNVTFKTRGNAAIMLDVDGDPDRAFAIASGLVEELADFSCSNTNPGLVVSETKPDREFYRKAVTDFCTIDEATALLEETGARYRGWKNRRGLIGATAAVASEFPDRTSEILVYREPARFGTPRTVDRQSLFDAETATFPHTWDTVDTINDVVVCVPHTPDPVLFGIRGESPQWVMAARQMIESEKPGIEQIWVTNQGTDAHLLSGITGQLQEGLSYRVRGTVADVPKTGTGGHVSFMILDRGNTVRCMAYEPTKNFRHIVRQLLPGDEIVAAGSYKKGSINLEKMKIISLVRAERNRPPLCPACSKRMTSDGRGKGWKCKKCGARADAPDVQEIRRTLKPGWYEVPPTARRHLARPLCRGLPEEL
;
A
#
# COMPACT_ATOMS: atom_id res chain seq x y z
N MET A 1 -19.72 12.75 19.22
CA MET A 1 -18.45 13.47 19.01
C MET A 1 -17.45 12.56 18.32
N LEU A 2 -16.44 13.12 17.67
CA LEU A 2 -15.37 12.41 16.99
C LEU A 2 -14.04 12.68 17.73
N ILE A 3 -13.31 11.63 18.09
CA ILE A 3 -12.03 11.71 18.78
C ILE A 3 -10.93 11.24 17.84
N GLY A 4 -10.02 12.12 17.41
CA GLY A 4 -8.87 11.82 16.56
C GLY A 4 -7.56 11.79 17.33
N ILE A 5 -6.71 10.78 17.08
CA ILE A 5 -5.36 10.68 17.67
C ILE A 5 -4.35 10.23 16.63
N ASP A 6 -3.16 10.84 16.64
CA ASP A 6 -2.02 10.42 15.81
C ASP A 6 -0.65 10.72 16.47
N ASP A 7 0.41 10.13 15.89
CA ASP A 7 1.83 10.35 16.20
C ASP A 7 2.19 10.06 17.68
N THR A 8 1.65 8.95 18.20
CA THR A 8 1.85 8.50 19.60
C THR A 8 2.85 7.35 19.75
N ASP A 9 3.21 6.71 18.64
CA ASP A 9 4.08 5.54 18.61
C ASP A 9 5.53 5.89 18.28
N SER A 10 6.43 4.92 18.45
CA SER A 10 7.83 5.06 18.07
C SER A 10 8.38 3.78 17.44
N PRO A 11 9.58 3.81 16.83
CA PRO A 11 10.23 2.59 16.36
C PRO A 11 10.51 1.57 17.47
N ALA A 12 10.67 2.04 18.72
CA ALA A 12 11.06 1.25 19.88
C ALA A 12 9.86 0.57 20.58
N GLY A 13 8.65 1.07 20.39
CA GLY A 13 7.45 0.49 20.99
C GLY A 13 6.21 1.36 20.84
N MET A 14 5.13 0.93 21.47
CA MET A 14 3.79 1.55 21.38
C MET A 14 3.19 1.55 19.97
N CYS A 15 1.92 1.91 19.90
CA CYS A 15 1.15 1.96 18.66
C CYS A 15 -0.07 2.86 18.86
N THR A 16 -0.31 3.81 17.95
CA THR A 16 -1.51 4.66 17.96
C THR A 16 -2.80 3.85 18.02
N THR A 17 -2.84 2.70 17.35
CA THR A 17 -4.01 1.82 17.38
C THR A 17 -4.21 1.12 18.73
N TYR A 18 -3.13 0.70 19.40
CA TYR A 18 -3.23 0.14 20.75
C TYR A 18 -3.76 1.17 21.74
N LEU A 19 -3.25 2.41 21.67
CA LEU A 19 -3.75 3.52 22.48
C LEU A 19 -5.24 3.76 22.22
N GLY A 20 -5.66 3.81 20.96
CA GLY A 20 -7.08 3.93 20.59
C GLY A 20 -7.95 2.79 21.12
N ALA A 21 -7.46 1.55 21.10
CA ALA A 21 -8.16 0.39 21.64
C ALA A 21 -8.28 0.42 23.18
N VAL A 22 -7.28 0.95 23.88
CA VAL A 22 -7.33 1.21 25.33
C VAL A 22 -8.30 2.36 25.62
N LEU A 23 -8.27 3.44 24.83
CA LEU A 23 -9.16 4.58 24.96
C LEU A 23 -10.62 4.16 24.85
N ALA A 24 -10.98 3.41 23.81
CA ALA A 24 -12.34 2.92 23.60
C ALA A 24 -12.87 2.18 24.85
N ARG A 25 -12.03 1.34 25.48
CA ARG A 25 -12.39 0.63 26.70
C ARG A 25 -12.54 1.54 27.92
N ARG A 26 -11.67 2.55 28.08
CA ARG A 26 -11.78 3.53 29.16
C ARG A 26 -13.06 4.36 29.03
N LEU A 27 -13.39 4.81 27.83
CA LEU A 27 -14.62 5.55 27.55
C LEU A 27 -15.88 4.71 27.86
N ILE A 28 -15.89 3.43 27.48
CA ILE A 28 -17.00 2.52 27.80
C ILE A 28 -17.19 2.35 29.32
N ARG A 29 -16.11 2.27 30.10
CA ARG A 29 -16.19 2.20 31.57
C ARG A 29 -16.75 3.49 32.19
N GLU A 30 -16.59 4.61 31.51
CA GLU A 30 -17.16 5.91 31.87
C GLU A 30 -18.56 6.11 31.24
N HIS A 31 -19.23 5.02 30.87
CA HIS A 31 -20.58 5.00 30.30
C HIS A 31 -20.75 5.75 28.96
N MET A 32 -19.66 5.96 28.23
CA MET A 32 -19.69 6.54 26.89
C MET A 32 -19.78 5.44 25.83
N ARG A 33 -20.72 5.58 24.89
CA ARG A 33 -20.92 4.58 23.83
C ARG A 33 -20.00 4.85 22.65
N VAL A 34 -19.08 3.93 22.37
CA VAL A 34 -18.27 3.96 21.14
C VAL A 34 -19.09 3.33 20.00
N ARG A 35 -19.45 4.13 19.00
CA ARG A 35 -20.25 3.72 17.83
C ARG A 35 -19.40 3.11 16.73
N GLU A 36 -18.25 3.71 16.45
CA GLU A 36 -17.35 3.28 15.39
C GLU A 36 -15.91 3.60 15.76
N ALA A 37 -14.98 2.76 15.31
CA ALA A 37 -13.54 2.97 15.43
C ALA A 37 -12.92 2.90 14.03
N ARG A 38 -12.21 3.94 13.62
CA ARG A 38 -11.53 4.00 12.32
C ARG A 38 -10.02 4.00 12.44
N LEU A 39 -9.38 3.26 11.54
CA LEU A 39 -7.95 3.33 11.26
C LEU A 39 -7.74 4.01 9.91
N VAL A 40 -7.15 5.20 9.94
CA VAL A 40 -7.07 6.10 8.78
C VAL A 40 -5.61 6.15 8.31
N ARG A 41 -5.31 5.52 7.18
CA ARG A 41 -4.00 5.63 6.53
C ARG A 41 -3.93 6.93 5.75
N LEU A 42 -2.85 7.68 5.93
CA LEU A 42 -2.59 8.96 5.26
C LEU A 42 -1.58 8.79 4.13
N ASN A 43 -1.13 9.88 3.51
CA ASN A 43 -0.19 9.85 2.39
C ASN A 43 1.03 8.97 2.73
N PRO A 44 1.24 7.84 2.03
CA PRO A 44 2.19 6.84 2.47
C PRO A 44 3.64 7.24 2.15
N ASN A 45 3.88 8.43 1.60
CA ASN A 45 5.21 8.91 1.19
C ASN A 45 5.78 10.02 2.07
N VAL A 46 5.01 10.51 3.04
CA VAL A 46 5.52 11.46 4.05
C VAL A 46 6.78 10.90 4.70
N THR A 47 7.80 11.75 4.83
CA THR A 47 9.13 11.39 5.35
C THR A 47 9.10 11.18 6.86
N PHE A 48 8.40 12.06 7.57
CA PHE A 48 8.25 12.04 9.01
C PHE A 48 7.05 11.21 9.46
N LYS A 49 7.04 9.94 9.08
CA LYS A 49 6.02 8.98 9.50
C LYS A 49 6.61 7.96 10.46
N THR A 50 5.81 7.54 11.42
CA THR A 50 5.98 6.23 12.05
C THR A 50 5.49 5.14 11.08
N ARG A 51 5.71 3.86 11.41
CA ARG A 51 5.46 2.77 10.45
C ARG A 51 4.00 2.79 9.97
N GLY A 52 3.81 3.02 8.67
CA GLY A 52 2.52 2.95 8.00
C GLY A 52 1.64 4.20 8.05
N ASN A 53 2.10 5.33 8.60
CA ASN A 53 1.44 6.66 8.57
C ASN A 53 -0.08 6.61 8.83
N ALA A 54 -0.49 6.32 10.08
CA ALA A 54 -1.88 6.06 10.41
C ALA A 54 -2.34 6.77 11.68
N ALA A 55 -3.49 7.44 11.56
CA ALA A 55 -4.23 8.02 12.67
C ALA A 55 -5.45 7.16 13.02
N ILE A 56 -6.03 7.36 14.19
CA ILE A 56 -7.29 6.72 14.60
C ILE A 56 -8.39 7.73 14.85
N MET A 57 -9.63 7.31 14.66
CA MET A 57 -10.82 8.07 15.04
C MET A 57 -11.80 7.18 15.82
N LEU A 58 -12.36 7.68 16.91
CA LEU A 58 -13.48 7.06 17.61
C LEU A 58 -14.72 7.95 17.51
N ASP A 59 -15.85 7.40 17.05
CA ASP A 59 -17.16 8.05 17.12
C ASP A 59 -17.82 7.64 18.44
N VAL A 60 -18.11 8.62 19.29
CA VAL A 60 -18.48 8.41 20.69
C VAL A 60 -19.67 9.26 21.08
N ASP A 61 -20.62 8.66 21.79
CA ASP A 61 -21.66 9.40 22.53
C ASP A 61 -21.23 9.58 23.98
N GLY A 62 -21.16 10.84 24.42
CA GLY A 62 -20.77 11.19 25.77
C GLY A 62 -20.42 12.67 25.89
N ASP A 63 -19.95 13.06 27.06
CA ASP A 63 -19.46 14.41 27.33
C ASP A 63 -18.09 14.67 26.67
N PRO A 64 -17.98 15.65 25.75
CA PRO A 64 -16.74 15.94 25.04
C PRO A 64 -15.61 16.45 25.94
N ASP A 65 -15.91 17.19 27.01
CA ASP A 65 -14.89 17.69 27.92
C ASP A 65 -14.28 16.55 28.74
N ARG A 66 -15.12 15.66 29.28
CA ARG A 66 -14.66 14.44 29.96
C ARG A 66 -13.88 13.53 29.02
N ALA A 67 -14.34 13.31 27.79
CA ALA A 67 -13.64 12.47 26.83
C ALA A 67 -12.28 13.06 26.43
N PHE A 68 -12.20 14.37 26.25
CA PHE A 68 -10.94 15.07 25.98
C PHE A 68 -9.95 14.91 27.14
N ALA A 69 -10.41 15.05 28.39
CA ALA A 69 -9.57 14.83 29.56
C ALA A 69 -9.05 13.39 29.66
N ILE A 70 -9.91 12.39 29.45
CA ILE A 70 -9.52 10.97 29.46
C ILE A 70 -8.51 10.67 28.34
N ALA A 71 -8.79 11.13 27.12
CA ALA A 71 -7.92 10.91 25.97
C ALA A 71 -6.56 11.60 26.15
N SER A 72 -6.55 12.83 26.65
CA SER A 72 -5.32 13.57 26.96
C SER A 72 -4.47 12.85 28.01
N GLY A 73 -5.08 12.41 29.11
CA GLY A 73 -4.37 11.68 30.16
C GLY A 73 -3.82 10.34 29.65
N LEU A 74 -4.55 9.65 28.76
CA LEU A 74 -4.08 8.42 28.15
C LEU A 74 -2.90 8.66 27.20
N VAL A 75 -2.90 9.75 26.42
CA VAL A 75 -1.75 10.14 25.59
C VAL A 75 -0.53 10.40 26.47
N GLU A 76 -0.69 11.13 27.58
CA GLU A 76 0.39 11.38 28.54
C GLU A 76 0.94 10.10 29.19
N GLU A 77 0.07 9.11 29.45
CA GLU A 77 0.44 7.84 30.06
C GLU A 77 1.15 6.89 29.08
N LEU A 78 0.68 6.83 27.83
CA LEU A 78 1.03 5.76 26.89
C LEU A 78 1.92 6.20 25.73
N ALA A 79 1.91 7.46 25.32
CA ALA A 79 2.74 7.87 24.18
C ALA A 79 4.24 7.84 24.53
N ASP A 80 5.08 7.47 23.55
CA ASP A 80 6.52 7.45 23.75
C ASP A 80 7.14 8.86 23.62
N PHE A 81 7.00 9.67 24.66
CA PHE A 81 7.60 11.02 24.68
C PHE A 81 9.13 11.02 24.65
N SER A 82 9.80 9.89 24.92
CA SER A 82 11.25 9.81 24.86
C SER A 82 11.78 9.87 23.42
N CYS A 83 10.98 9.43 22.45
CA CYS A 83 11.36 9.47 21.04
C CYS A 83 11.23 10.89 20.47
N SER A 84 12.31 11.46 19.93
CA SER A 84 12.32 12.80 19.33
C SER A 84 11.34 12.96 18.17
N ASN A 85 11.03 11.86 17.48
CA ASN A 85 10.12 11.86 16.34
C ASN A 85 8.65 11.60 16.70
N THR A 86 8.30 11.30 17.94
CA THR A 86 6.91 11.13 18.39
C THR A 86 6.35 12.48 18.82
N ASN A 87 5.34 12.98 18.10
CA ASN A 87 4.75 14.31 18.33
C ASN A 87 3.21 14.27 18.37
N PRO A 88 2.64 13.76 19.48
CA PRO A 88 1.22 13.44 19.55
C PRO A 88 0.29 14.59 19.21
N GLY A 89 -0.85 14.26 18.61
CA GLY A 89 -2.00 15.15 18.46
C GLY A 89 -3.29 14.48 18.90
N LEU A 90 -4.14 15.25 19.57
CA LEU A 90 -5.48 14.87 20.00
C LEU A 90 -6.47 15.92 19.52
N VAL A 91 -7.58 15.46 18.96
CA VAL A 91 -8.72 16.28 18.56
C VAL A 91 -10.00 15.64 19.09
N VAL A 92 -10.91 16.43 19.65
CA VAL A 92 -12.28 16.05 19.98
C VAL A 92 -13.21 17.09 19.34
N SER A 93 -14.01 16.65 18.38
CA SER A 93 -14.92 17.53 17.64
C SER A 93 -16.36 17.03 17.69
N GLU A 94 -17.30 17.93 17.96
CA GLU A 94 -18.74 17.63 17.88
C GLU A 94 -19.26 17.78 16.45
N THR A 95 -18.64 18.68 15.68
CA THR A 95 -18.92 18.90 14.26
C THR A 95 -17.85 18.23 13.41
N LYS A 96 -18.25 17.46 12.40
CA LYS A 96 -17.29 16.83 11.48
C LYS A 96 -16.57 17.92 10.66
N PRO A 97 -15.23 18.01 10.70
CA PRO A 97 -14.50 18.96 9.85
C PRO A 97 -14.63 18.61 8.36
N ASP A 98 -14.29 19.57 7.49
CA ASP A 98 -14.38 19.38 6.05
C ASP A 98 -13.57 18.16 5.58
N ARG A 99 -14.23 17.30 4.80
CA ARG A 99 -13.66 16.08 4.22
C ARG A 99 -12.48 16.38 3.29
N GLU A 100 -12.39 17.58 2.73
CA GLU A 100 -11.29 17.96 1.84
C GLU A 100 -9.93 17.91 2.56
N PHE A 101 -9.90 18.19 3.87
CA PHE A 101 -8.67 18.04 4.65
C PHE A 101 -8.23 16.57 4.71
N TYR A 102 -9.16 15.64 4.90
CA TYR A 102 -8.85 14.21 4.83
C TYR A 102 -8.36 13.79 3.43
N ARG A 103 -9.05 14.23 2.36
CA ARG A 103 -8.62 13.93 0.98
C ARG A 103 -7.19 14.40 0.74
N LYS A 104 -6.90 15.66 1.08
CA LYS A 104 -5.56 16.24 1.00
C LYS A 104 -4.54 15.45 1.84
N ALA A 105 -4.86 15.07 3.07
CA ALA A 105 -3.93 14.32 3.93
C ALA A 105 -3.59 12.92 3.40
N VAL A 106 -4.46 12.32 2.58
CA VAL A 106 -4.21 11.03 1.93
C VAL A 106 -3.46 11.18 0.61
N THR A 107 -3.71 12.25 -0.15
CA THR A 107 -3.18 12.41 -1.52
C THR A 107 -2.09 13.46 -1.67
N ASP A 108 -1.81 14.26 -0.64
CA ASP A 108 -0.90 15.41 -0.66
C ASP A 108 -0.24 15.65 0.72
N PHE A 109 0.36 16.81 0.93
CA PHE A 109 0.98 17.26 2.18
C PHE A 109 0.14 18.35 2.85
N CYS A 110 -0.08 18.19 4.14
CA CYS A 110 -0.78 19.17 4.98
C CYS A 110 0.19 19.88 5.92
N THR A 111 -0.18 21.08 6.36
CA THR A 111 0.55 21.81 7.40
C THR A 111 -0.18 21.79 8.74
N ILE A 112 0.54 22.10 9.82
CA ILE A 112 -0.05 22.23 11.16
C ILE A 112 -1.00 23.44 11.21
N ASP A 113 -0.67 24.52 10.49
CA ASP A 113 -1.48 25.74 10.45
C ASP A 113 -2.83 25.48 9.77
N GLU A 114 -2.84 24.74 8.65
CA GLU A 114 -4.07 24.30 7.98
C GLU A 114 -4.93 23.45 8.91
N ALA A 115 -4.32 22.51 9.63
CA ALA A 115 -5.03 21.67 10.60
C ALA A 115 -5.62 22.52 11.73
N THR A 116 -4.85 23.46 12.26
CA THR A 116 -5.24 24.30 13.41
C THR A 116 -6.35 25.27 13.04
N ALA A 117 -6.26 25.92 11.87
CA ALA A 117 -7.30 26.82 11.37
C ALA A 117 -8.65 26.10 11.22
N LEU A 118 -8.66 24.88 10.68
CA LEU A 118 -9.88 24.08 10.54
C LEU A 118 -10.46 23.67 11.92
N LEU A 119 -9.60 23.36 12.89
CA LEU A 119 -10.05 23.02 14.24
C LEU A 119 -10.65 24.22 14.97
N GLU A 120 -10.08 25.40 14.78
CA GLU A 120 -10.59 26.66 15.34
C GLU A 120 -11.94 27.04 14.70
N GLU A 121 -12.06 26.93 13.39
CA GLU A 121 -13.31 27.16 12.65
C GLU A 121 -14.45 26.24 13.14
N THR A 122 -14.13 24.98 13.43
CA THR A 122 -15.11 23.98 13.89
C THR A 122 -15.40 24.03 15.39
N GLY A 123 -14.68 24.85 16.16
CA GLY A 123 -14.77 24.89 17.61
C GLY A 123 -14.31 23.61 18.30
N ALA A 124 -13.43 22.84 17.64
CA ALA A 124 -12.94 21.57 18.16
C ALA A 124 -12.01 21.77 19.36
N ARG A 125 -12.05 20.83 20.31
CA ARG A 125 -11.09 20.75 21.41
C ARG A 125 -9.86 20.01 20.91
N TYR A 126 -8.68 20.60 21.03
CA TYR A 126 -7.47 19.93 20.55
C TYR A 126 -6.27 20.19 21.46
N ARG A 127 -5.33 19.25 21.44
CA ARG A 127 -4.03 19.36 22.11
C ARG A 127 -2.95 18.74 21.24
N GLY A 128 -1.89 19.49 21.01
CA GLY A 128 -0.68 18.98 20.38
C GLY A 128 0.45 18.95 21.41
N TRP A 129 1.26 17.91 21.37
CA TRP A 129 2.47 17.79 22.17
C TRP A 129 3.71 18.00 21.30
N LYS A 130 4.80 18.49 21.91
CA LYS A 130 6.07 18.79 21.22
C LYS A 130 5.84 19.71 20.02
N ASN A 131 6.24 19.30 18.81
CA ASN A 131 6.05 20.10 17.60
C ASN A 131 4.62 20.04 17.04
N ARG A 132 3.70 19.33 17.70
CA ARG A 132 2.27 19.26 17.39
C ARG A 132 1.92 18.61 16.03
N ARG A 133 2.86 17.93 15.37
CA ARG A 133 2.64 17.34 14.03
C ARG A 133 1.49 16.33 13.99
N GLY A 134 1.27 15.57 15.05
CA GLY A 134 0.14 14.63 15.16
C GLY A 134 -1.24 15.30 15.03
N LEU A 135 -1.34 16.63 15.16
CA LEU A 135 -2.60 17.33 14.87
C LEU A 135 -3.03 17.15 13.42
N ILE A 136 -2.11 17.04 12.46
CA ILE A 136 -2.45 16.79 11.06
C ILE A 136 -3.23 15.48 10.93
N GLY A 137 -2.70 14.39 11.47
CA GLY A 137 -3.35 13.10 11.35
C GLY A 137 -4.61 12.98 12.22
N ALA A 138 -4.60 13.56 13.42
CA ALA A 138 -5.79 13.61 14.27
C ALA A 138 -6.95 14.37 13.59
N THR A 139 -6.67 15.52 12.97
CA THR A 139 -7.64 16.29 12.18
C THR A 139 -8.11 15.50 10.95
N ALA A 140 -7.19 14.89 10.21
CA ALA A 140 -7.54 14.04 9.06
C ALA A 140 -8.42 12.84 9.48
N ALA A 141 -8.20 12.29 10.67
CA ALA A 141 -8.97 11.17 11.18
C ALA A 141 -10.41 11.56 11.52
N VAL A 142 -10.64 12.70 12.19
CA VAL A 142 -12.01 13.20 12.45
C VAL A 142 -12.70 13.71 11.18
N ALA A 143 -11.94 14.24 10.21
CA ALA A 143 -12.46 14.63 8.90
C ALA A 143 -12.75 13.43 7.97
N SER A 144 -12.31 12.22 8.36
CA SER A 144 -12.29 11.06 7.45
C SER A 144 -13.65 10.69 6.88
N GLU A 145 -13.65 10.29 5.61
CA GLU A 145 -14.79 9.70 4.93
C GLU A 145 -14.30 8.67 3.92
N PHE A 146 -14.89 7.48 3.96
CA PHE A 146 -14.43 6.35 3.17
C PHE A 146 -15.51 5.97 2.14
N PRO A 147 -15.37 6.40 0.87
CA PRO A 147 -16.27 5.96 -0.20
C PRO A 147 -16.20 4.43 -0.42
N ASP A 148 -14.99 3.89 -0.39
CA ASP A 148 -14.70 2.45 -0.25
C ASP A 148 -14.07 2.25 1.13
N ARG A 149 -14.50 1.20 1.85
CA ARG A 149 -14.04 0.87 3.19
C ARG A 149 -13.81 -0.62 3.35
N THR A 150 -12.87 -0.94 4.21
CA THR A 150 -12.53 -2.30 4.62
C THR A 150 -12.52 -2.38 6.13
N SER A 151 -12.27 -3.57 6.66
CA SER A 151 -12.08 -3.82 8.08
C SER A 151 -10.70 -4.40 8.33
N GLU A 152 -10.09 -4.03 9.45
CA GLU A 152 -8.92 -4.71 9.98
C GLU A 152 -9.18 -5.03 11.46
N ILE A 153 -9.11 -6.30 11.84
CA ILE A 153 -9.03 -6.67 13.25
C ILE A 153 -7.57 -6.66 13.66
N LEU A 154 -7.25 -5.87 14.68
CA LEU A 154 -5.95 -5.90 15.33
C LEU A 154 -6.08 -6.62 16.67
N VAL A 155 -5.27 -7.66 16.81
CA VAL A 155 -5.09 -8.39 18.06
C VAL A 155 -3.84 -7.87 18.73
N TYR A 156 -3.94 -7.49 19.99
CA TYR A 156 -2.83 -6.95 20.76
C TYR A 156 -2.39 -7.93 21.84
N ARG A 157 -1.10 -7.91 22.14
CA ARG A 157 -0.47 -8.77 23.13
C ARG A 157 -0.80 -8.31 24.55
N GLU A 158 -0.64 -9.20 25.52
CA GLU A 158 -0.58 -8.78 26.92
C GLU A 158 0.67 -7.89 27.15
N PRO A 159 0.58 -6.80 27.95
CA PRO A 159 1.70 -5.88 28.15
C PRO A 159 3.00 -6.55 28.61
N ALA A 160 2.90 -7.60 29.43
CA ALA A 160 4.04 -8.38 29.91
C ALA A 160 4.84 -9.07 28.78
N ARG A 161 4.30 -9.15 27.57
CA ARG A 161 4.94 -9.79 26.41
C ARG A 161 5.50 -8.79 25.40
N PHE A 162 5.32 -7.48 25.58
CA PHE A 162 5.83 -6.49 24.63
C PHE A 162 7.35 -6.61 24.45
N GLY A 163 7.84 -6.41 23.23
CA GLY A 163 9.26 -6.59 22.88
C GLY A 163 9.77 -8.04 22.80
N THR A 164 9.04 -9.04 23.29
CA THR A 164 9.43 -10.46 23.17
C THR A 164 9.06 -11.03 21.79
N PRO A 165 9.63 -12.17 21.33
CA PRO A 165 9.16 -12.85 20.13
C PRO A 165 7.67 -13.22 20.20
N ARG A 166 6.94 -13.07 19.10
CA ARG A 166 5.52 -13.46 18.99
C ARG A 166 5.41 -14.97 18.81
N THR A 167 4.39 -15.56 19.43
CA THR A 167 4.00 -16.96 19.18
C THR A 167 2.64 -16.97 18.50
N VAL A 168 2.61 -17.32 17.22
CA VAL A 168 1.40 -17.49 16.40
C VAL A 168 1.61 -18.75 15.57
N ASP A 169 0.63 -19.65 15.57
CA ASP A 169 0.72 -20.87 14.78
C ASP A 169 0.63 -20.53 13.29
N ARG A 170 1.69 -20.89 12.56
CA ARG A 170 1.80 -20.57 11.14
C ARG A 170 0.72 -21.26 10.33
N GLN A 171 0.42 -22.52 10.60
CA GLN A 171 -0.50 -23.30 9.77
C GLN A 171 -1.92 -22.73 9.87
N SER A 172 -2.36 -22.37 11.08
CA SER A 172 -3.65 -21.73 11.33
C SER A 172 -3.85 -20.43 10.52
N LEU A 173 -2.79 -19.66 10.27
CA LEU A 173 -2.84 -18.45 9.44
C LEU A 173 -3.07 -18.77 7.95
N PHE A 174 -2.43 -19.82 7.43
CA PHE A 174 -2.62 -20.27 6.05
C PHE A 174 -4.00 -20.91 5.86
N ASP A 175 -4.46 -21.68 6.85
CA ASP A 175 -5.78 -22.30 6.83
C ASP A 175 -6.89 -21.24 6.91
N ALA A 176 -6.71 -20.23 7.76
CA ALA A 176 -7.62 -19.08 7.83
C ALA A 176 -7.69 -18.34 6.49
N GLU A 177 -6.56 -17.95 5.89
CA GLU A 177 -6.56 -17.28 4.57
C GLU A 177 -7.25 -18.14 3.52
N THR A 178 -6.98 -19.46 3.48
CA THR A 178 -7.58 -20.37 2.51
C THR A 178 -9.10 -20.44 2.66
N ALA A 179 -9.60 -20.44 3.90
CA ALA A 179 -11.03 -20.57 4.19
C ALA A 179 -11.80 -19.27 3.97
N THR A 180 -11.19 -18.10 4.14
CA THR A 180 -11.88 -16.81 4.10
C THR A 180 -11.52 -15.94 2.89
N PHE A 181 -10.54 -16.31 2.06
CA PHE A 181 -10.29 -15.64 0.78
C PHE A 181 -11.48 -15.81 -0.19
N PRO A 182 -11.92 -14.77 -0.92
CA PRO A 182 -11.34 -13.42 -1.05
C PRO A 182 -11.89 -12.39 -0.05
N HIS A 183 -12.73 -12.80 0.89
CA HIS A 183 -13.36 -11.89 1.86
C HIS A 183 -12.36 -11.36 2.91
N THR A 184 -11.30 -12.13 3.18
CA THR A 184 -10.05 -11.61 3.77
C THR A 184 -8.92 -11.70 2.76
N TRP A 185 -7.86 -10.93 3.01
CA TRP A 185 -6.66 -10.94 2.18
C TRP A 185 -5.45 -10.53 2.98
N ASP A 186 -4.27 -10.84 2.46
CA ASP A 186 -2.98 -10.41 2.99
C ASP A 186 -2.68 -10.89 4.41
N THR A 187 -3.33 -11.98 4.82
CA THR A 187 -2.92 -12.70 6.03
C THR A 187 -1.57 -13.36 5.80
N VAL A 188 -1.43 -14.01 4.64
CA VAL A 188 -0.23 -14.70 4.17
C VAL A 188 0.02 -14.42 2.70
N ASP A 189 1.23 -14.71 2.27
CA ASP A 189 1.63 -14.79 0.87
C ASP A 189 1.81 -16.27 0.51
N THR A 190 0.81 -16.86 -0.11
CA THR A 190 0.79 -18.29 -0.44
C THR A 190 1.85 -18.68 -1.47
N ILE A 191 2.17 -17.79 -2.41
CA ILE A 191 3.15 -18.05 -3.48
C ILE A 191 4.57 -18.00 -2.92
N ASN A 192 4.85 -17.04 -2.04
CA ASN A 192 6.18 -16.87 -1.45
C ASN A 192 6.34 -17.62 -0.12
N ASP A 193 5.30 -18.28 0.38
CA ASP A 193 5.28 -19.07 1.62
C ASP A 193 5.61 -18.24 2.88
N VAL A 194 5.08 -17.01 2.95
CA VAL A 194 5.40 -16.01 3.99
C VAL A 194 4.16 -15.59 4.77
N VAL A 195 4.29 -15.42 6.08
CA VAL A 195 3.26 -14.78 6.92
C VAL A 195 3.36 -13.26 6.79
N VAL A 196 2.25 -12.58 6.51
CA VAL A 196 2.21 -11.13 6.25
C VAL A 196 1.59 -10.35 7.41
N CYS A 197 0.55 -10.89 8.04
CA CYS A 197 -0.22 -10.21 9.10
C CYS A 197 0.49 -10.05 10.44
N VAL A 198 1.63 -10.72 10.66
CA VAL A 198 2.38 -10.69 11.92
C VAL A 198 3.52 -9.68 11.81
N PRO A 199 3.54 -8.59 12.60
CA PRO A 199 4.60 -7.60 12.53
C PRO A 199 5.92 -8.12 13.13
N HIS A 200 7.04 -7.68 12.56
CA HIS A 200 8.40 -8.00 13.00
C HIS A 200 9.02 -6.92 13.91
N THR A 201 8.18 -6.26 14.70
CA THR A 201 8.51 -5.05 15.47
C THR A 201 8.33 -5.32 16.97
N PRO A 202 8.91 -4.52 17.88
CA PRO A 202 8.65 -4.67 19.31
C PRO A 202 7.25 -4.19 19.75
N ASP A 203 6.38 -3.82 18.81
CA ASP A 203 5.10 -3.17 19.09
C ASP A 203 4.07 -4.08 19.80
N PRO A 204 2.97 -3.50 20.32
CA PRO A 204 1.90 -4.25 20.99
C PRO A 204 1.08 -5.18 20.10
N VAL A 205 1.15 -5.07 18.77
CA VAL A 205 0.27 -5.82 17.85
C VAL A 205 0.77 -7.26 17.76
N LEU A 206 -0.10 -8.24 18.00
CA LEU A 206 0.17 -9.66 17.81
C LEU A 206 0.04 -10.03 16.32
N PHE A 207 -1.10 -9.73 15.71
CA PHE A 207 -1.32 -9.81 14.26
C PHE A 207 -2.51 -8.92 13.86
N GLY A 208 -2.63 -8.66 12.56
CA GLY A 208 -3.75 -7.92 11.98
C GLY A 208 -4.35 -8.61 10.74
N ILE A 209 -5.66 -8.88 10.74
CA ILE A 209 -6.35 -9.50 9.60
C ILE A 209 -7.20 -8.46 8.89
N ARG A 210 -6.99 -8.32 7.58
CA ARG A 210 -7.75 -7.42 6.72
C ARG A 210 -8.85 -8.18 5.99
N GLY A 211 -10.00 -7.53 5.86
CA GLY A 211 -11.15 -8.13 5.19
C GLY A 211 -12.19 -7.11 4.81
N GLU A 212 -13.18 -7.56 4.06
CA GLU A 212 -14.22 -6.71 3.51
C GLU A 212 -15.16 -6.18 4.60
N SER A 213 -15.31 -6.91 5.71
CA SER A 213 -16.27 -6.61 6.75
C SER A 213 -15.81 -7.06 8.15
N PRO A 214 -16.41 -6.52 9.22
CA PRO A 214 -16.16 -6.97 10.59
C PRO A 214 -16.43 -8.46 10.81
N GLN A 215 -17.42 -9.01 10.12
CA GLN A 215 -17.82 -10.41 10.25
C GLN A 215 -16.74 -11.35 9.71
N TRP A 216 -16.15 -11.03 8.55
CA TRP A 216 -15.12 -11.86 7.93
C TRP A 216 -13.80 -11.81 8.67
N VAL A 217 -13.37 -10.63 9.12
CA VAL A 217 -12.13 -10.53 9.91
C VAL A 217 -12.27 -11.25 11.25
N MET A 218 -13.46 -11.26 11.86
CA MET A 218 -13.74 -12.02 13.07
C MET A 218 -13.76 -13.54 12.79
N ALA A 219 -14.36 -13.98 11.68
CA ALA A 219 -14.35 -15.39 11.30
C ALA A 219 -12.92 -15.91 11.10
N ALA A 220 -12.09 -15.20 10.36
CA ALA A 220 -10.68 -15.53 10.18
C ALA A 220 -9.93 -15.52 11.53
N ARG A 221 -10.17 -14.50 12.36
CA ARG A 221 -9.57 -14.40 13.70
C ARG A 221 -9.85 -15.64 14.55
N GLN A 222 -11.06 -16.18 14.53
CA GLN A 222 -11.45 -17.35 15.34
C GLN A 222 -10.71 -18.63 14.96
N MET A 223 -10.17 -18.72 13.75
CA MET A 223 -9.40 -19.86 13.27
C MET A 223 -7.92 -19.82 13.67
N ILE A 224 -7.41 -18.66 14.09
CA ILE A 224 -5.99 -18.45 14.33
C ILE A 224 -5.61 -18.84 15.76
N GLU A 225 -4.61 -19.71 15.87
CA GLU A 225 -4.01 -20.10 17.14
C GLU A 225 -2.79 -19.22 17.45
N SER A 226 -2.72 -18.70 18.68
CA SER A 226 -1.63 -17.80 19.10
C SER A 226 -1.41 -17.86 20.60
N GLU A 227 -0.38 -17.16 21.08
CA GLU A 227 -0.32 -16.76 22.48
C GLU A 227 -1.57 -15.98 22.88
N LYS A 228 -1.84 -15.94 24.20
CA LYS A 228 -3.03 -15.30 24.76
C LYS A 228 -3.09 -13.81 24.37
N PRO A 229 -4.17 -13.38 23.69
CA PRO A 229 -4.40 -11.97 23.42
C PRO A 229 -4.63 -11.16 24.70
N GLY A 230 -4.17 -9.91 24.71
CA GLY A 230 -4.50 -8.94 25.73
C GLY A 230 -5.82 -8.23 25.43
N ILE A 231 -5.89 -7.53 24.30
CA ILE A 231 -7.10 -6.85 23.81
C ILE A 231 -7.20 -6.99 22.30
N GLU A 232 -8.41 -6.82 21.76
CA GLU A 232 -8.69 -6.89 20.32
C GLU A 232 -9.53 -5.69 19.90
N GLN A 233 -9.35 -5.19 18.68
CA GLN A 233 -10.14 -4.08 18.15
C GLN A 233 -10.36 -4.26 16.66
N ILE A 234 -11.62 -4.20 16.23
CA ILE A 234 -11.97 -4.07 14.82
C ILE A 234 -11.96 -2.59 14.45
N TRP A 235 -11.28 -2.28 13.35
CA TRP A 235 -11.17 -0.95 12.79
C TRP A 235 -11.82 -0.92 11.41
N VAL A 236 -12.69 0.06 11.17
CA VAL A 236 -13.10 0.43 9.81
C VAL A 236 -11.97 1.24 9.18
N THR A 237 -11.57 0.94 7.95
CA THR A 237 -10.32 1.50 7.41
C THR A 237 -10.40 1.78 5.91
N ASN A 238 -9.55 2.70 5.44
CA ASN A 238 -9.31 2.97 4.02
C ASN A 238 -8.22 2.08 3.41
N GLN A 239 -7.74 1.05 4.13
CA GLN A 239 -6.77 0.11 3.58
C GLN A 239 -7.37 -0.70 2.43
N GLY A 240 -6.55 -1.00 1.42
CA GLY A 240 -7.00 -1.76 0.27
C GLY A 240 -8.02 -1.05 -0.63
N THR A 241 -7.93 0.28 -0.76
CA THR A 241 -8.92 1.10 -1.50
C THR A 241 -8.34 1.94 -2.64
N ASP A 242 -7.01 2.03 -2.77
CA ASP A 242 -6.31 2.98 -3.66
C ASP A 242 -6.59 4.46 -3.37
N ALA A 243 -7.05 4.83 -2.16
CA ALA A 243 -7.39 6.21 -1.84
C ALA A 243 -6.25 7.23 -2.03
N HIS A 244 -4.99 6.79 -2.10
CA HIS A 244 -3.81 7.64 -2.35
C HIS A 244 -3.49 7.86 -3.83
N LEU A 245 -4.13 7.14 -4.75
CA LEU A 245 -3.80 7.20 -6.17
C LEU A 245 -4.56 8.32 -6.88
N LEU A 246 -3.81 9.27 -7.41
CA LEU A 246 -4.29 10.34 -8.29
C LEU A 246 -4.17 9.94 -9.76
N SER A 247 -4.92 10.59 -10.65
CA SER A 247 -4.60 10.56 -12.08
C SER A 247 -3.34 11.40 -12.33
N GLY A 248 -2.33 10.83 -12.98
CA GLY A 248 -1.06 11.50 -13.22
C GLY A 248 -0.76 11.67 -14.71
N ILE A 249 -0.12 12.79 -15.04
CA ILE A 249 0.40 13.08 -16.38
C ILE A 249 1.92 13.17 -16.31
N THR A 250 2.60 12.54 -17.26
CA THR A 250 4.05 12.55 -17.30
C THR A 250 4.58 13.98 -17.47
N GLY A 251 5.59 14.37 -16.67
CA GLY A 251 6.13 15.74 -16.62
C GLY A 251 5.43 16.67 -15.61
N GLN A 252 4.30 16.28 -15.03
CA GLN A 252 3.56 17.04 -14.02
C GLN A 252 3.48 16.33 -12.66
N LEU A 253 4.21 15.22 -12.50
CA LEU A 253 4.22 14.43 -11.28
C LEU A 253 5.00 15.14 -10.17
N GLN A 254 4.41 15.19 -8.98
CA GLN A 254 5.02 15.80 -7.80
C GLN A 254 5.63 14.73 -6.89
N GLU A 255 6.85 15.01 -6.40
CA GLU A 255 7.60 14.11 -5.53
C GLU A 255 6.80 13.83 -4.25
N GLY A 256 6.69 12.55 -3.88
CA GLY A 256 5.98 12.14 -2.67
C GLY A 256 4.46 11.99 -2.85
N LEU A 257 3.91 12.13 -4.06
CA LEU A 257 2.52 11.77 -4.34
C LEU A 257 2.43 10.41 -5.03
N SER A 258 1.22 9.88 -5.20
CA SER A 258 1.00 8.58 -5.84
C SER A 258 0.00 8.69 -6.97
N TYR A 259 0.29 7.99 -8.07
CA TYR A 259 -0.39 8.20 -9.34
C TYR A 259 -0.73 6.91 -10.04
N ARG A 260 -1.75 6.99 -10.90
CA ARG A 260 -1.97 6.13 -12.07
C ARG A 260 -1.56 6.93 -13.31
N VAL A 261 -0.58 6.43 -14.05
CA VAL A 261 -0.03 7.10 -15.24
C VAL A 261 -0.13 6.15 -16.42
N ARG A 262 -0.86 6.55 -17.46
CA ARG A 262 -0.91 5.82 -18.74
C ARG A 262 0.28 6.21 -19.60
N GLY A 263 0.88 5.24 -20.29
CA GLY A 263 1.97 5.51 -21.23
C GLY A 263 2.42 4.27 -21.97
N THR A 264 3.27 4.50 -22.97
CA THR A 264 3.85 3.44 -23.80
C THR A 264 5.26 3.13 -23.30
N VAL A 265 5.58 1.86 -23.10
CA VAL A 265 6.94 1.42 -22.72
C VAL A 265 7.93 1.89 -23.78
N ALA A 266 8.95 2.63 -23.39
CA ALA A 266 9.92 3.25 -24.30
C ALA A 266 11.19 2.40 -24.48
N ASP A 267 11.57 1.63 -23.47
CA ASP A 267 12.77 0.79 -23.48
C ASP A 267 12.52 -0.58 -22.83
N VAL A 268 13.33 -1.56 -23.23
CA VAL A 268 13.29 -2.91 -22.66
C VAL A 268 13.66 -2.82 -21.16
N PRO A 269 12.87 -3.42 -20.26
CA PRO A 269 13.16 -3.42 -18.84
C PRO A 269 14.54 -3.96 -18.49
N LYS A 270 15.26 -3.22 -17.65
CA LYS A 270 16.63 -3.54 -17.23
C LYS A 270 16.65 -3.94 -15.77
N THR A 271 17.35 -5.02 -15.46
CA THR A 271 17.60 -5.43 -14.07
C THR A 271 18.87 -4.75 -13.57
N GLY A 272 18.75 -3.92 -12.53
CA GLY A 272 19.87 -3.25 -11.88
C GLY A 272 20.44 -4.04 -10.70
N THR A 273 21.51 -3.51 -10.11
CA THR A 273 22.10 -4.04 -8.86
C THR A 273 21.05 -4.11 -7.75
N GLY A 274 21.04 -5.19 -6.97
CA GLY A 274 20.01 -5.44 -5.96
C GLY A 274 18.72 -6.07 -6.51
N GLY A 275 18.65 -6.33 -7.82
CA GLY A 275 17.55 -7.08 -8.45
C GLY A 275 16.30 -6.25 -8.74
N HIS A 276 16.37 -4.92 -8.63
CA HIS A 276 15.31 -4.01 -9.07
C HIS A 276 15.19 -4.04 -10.59
N VAL A 277 13.97 -3.90 -11.12
CA VAL A 277 13.72 -3.80 -12.57
C VAL A 277 13.22 -2.40 -12.88
N SER A 278 13.84 -1.75 -13.86
CA SER A 278 13.51 -0.39 -14.29
C SER A 278 13.23 -0.32 -15.78
N PHE A 279 12.29 0.53 -16.17
CA PHE A 279 11.99 0.86 -17.57
C PHE A 279 11.39 2.27 -17.62
N MET A 280 11.34 2.89 -18.80
CA MET A 280 10.66 4.17 -19.00
C MET A 280 9.32 3.94 -19.69
N ILE A 281 8.34 4.78 -19.35
CA ILE A 281 7.15 5.01 -20.16
C ILE A 281 7.19 6.40 -20.79
N LEU A 282 6.62 6.52 -21.98
CA LEU A 282 6.45 7.74 -22.75
C LEU A 282 4.96 8.09 -22.80
N ASP A 283 4.63 9.33 -22.47
CA ASP A 283 3.30 9.91 -22.65
C ASP A 283 3.45 11.35 -23.15
N ARG A 284 2.82 11.66 -24.29
CA ARG A 284 2.82 12.99 -24.94
C ARG A 284 4.21 13.66 -25.01
N GLY A 285 5.25 12.89 -25.34
CA GLY A 285 6.61 13.39 -25.49
C GLY A 285 7.42 13.49 -24.19
N ASN A 286 6.79 13.30 -23.03
CA ASN A 286 7.48 13.26 -21.74
C ASN A 286 7.71 11.82 -21.29
N THR A 287 8.80 11.57 -20.58
CA THR A 287 9.12 10.24 -20.06
C THR A 287 9.14 10.21 -18.54
N VAL A 288 8.77 9.07 -17.96
CA VAL A 288 8.94 8.80 -16.53
C VAL A 288 9.47 7.39 -16.32
N ARG A 289 10.36 7.25 -15.35
CA ARG A 289 10.90 5.95 -14.95
C ARG A 289 9.89 5.20 -14.11
N CYS A 290 9.70 3.92 -14.38
CA CYS A 290 8.96 2.99 -13.53
C CYS A 290 9.93 1.98 -12.90
N MET A 291 9.68 1.64 -11.65
CA MET A 291 10.55 0.78 -10.84
C MET A 291 9.74 -0.33 -10.15
N ALA A 292 10.12 -1.58 -10.40
CA ALA A 292 9.72 -2.72 -9.59
C ALA A 292 10.90 -3.16 -8.70
N TYR A 293 10.84 -2.83 -7.41
CA TYR A 293 11.94 -3.10 -6.48
C TYR A 293 12.05 -4.59 -6.11
N GLU A 294 13.20 -5.02 -5.57
CA GLU A 294 13.44 -6.38 -5.09
C GLU A 294 12.29 -6.94 -4.25
N PRO A 295 11.74 -6.19 -3.27
CA PRO A 295 10.68 -6.71 -2.41
C PRO A 295 9.41 -7.11 -3.17
N THR A 296 9.21 -6.66 -4.41
CA THR A 296 8.06 -7.04 -5.25
C THR A 296 8.15 -8.47 -5.82
N LYS A 297 9.23 -9.22 -5.52
CA LYS A 297 9.39 -10.66 -5.82
C LYS A 297 8.98 -11.06 -7.24
N ASN A 298 7.98 -11.92 -7.37
CA ASN A 298 7.46 -12.48 -8.62
C ASN A 298 6.91 -11.41 -9.57
N PHE A 299 6.45 -10.26 -9.07
CA PHE A 299 5.98 -9.16 -9.92
C PHE A 299 7.04 -8.67 -10.92
N ARG A 300 8.32 -8.71 -10.54
CA ARG A 300 9.44 -8.37 -11.43
C ARG A 300 9.50 -9.26 -12.68
N HIS A 301 9.02 -10.50 -12.61
CA HIS A 301 9.00 -11.42 -13.76
C HIS A 301 7.96 -11.01 -14.79
N ILE A 302 6.86 -10.39 -14.36
CA ILE A 302 5.85 -9.79 -15.23
C ILE A 302 6.45 -8.56 -15.90
N VAL A 303 7.07 -7.68 -15.11
CA VAL A 303 7.69 -6.44 -15.62
C VAL A 303 8.77 -6.74 -16.66
N ARG A 304 9.61 -7.77 -16.46
CA ARG A 304 10.65 -8.16 -17.44
C ARG A 304 10.12 -8.62 -18.80
N GLN A 305 8.84 -8.96 -18.91
CA GLN A 305 8.23 -9.38 -20.17
C GLN A 305 7.73 -8.21 -21.02
N LEU A 306 7.80 -6.96 -20.53
CA LEU A 306 7.43 -5.78 -21.31
C LEU A 306 8.41 -5.55 -22.45
N LEU A 307 7.89 -5.01 -23.55
CA LEU A 307 8.64 -4.58 -24.72
C LEU A 307 8.34 -3.13 -25.07
N PRO A 308 9.28 -2.43 -25.72
CA PRO A 308 9.01 -1.12 -26.29
C PRO A 308 7.77 -1.15 -27.19
N GLY A 309 6.85 -0.20 -26.97
CA GLY A 309 5.57 -0.12 -27.68
C GLY A 309 4.38 -0.73 -26.92
N ASP A 310 4.60 -1.53 -25.87
CA ASP A 310 3.50 -1.98 -25.01
C ASP A 310 2.84 -0.78 -24.33
N GLU A 311 1.51 -0.76 -24.30
CA GLU A 311 0.75 0.31 -23.64
C GLU A 311 0.29 -0.16 -22.27
N ILE A 312 0.55 0.64 -21.25
CA ILE A 312 0.27 0.29 -19.86
C ILE A 312 -0.30 1.46 -19.05
N VAL A 313 -0.86 1.13 -17.89
CA VAL A 313 -1.07 2.07 -16.77
C VAL A 313 -0.18 1.63 -15.62
N ALA A 314 0.78 2.48 -15.25
CA ALA A 314 1.62 2.31 -14.07
C ALA A 314 0.94 2.93 -12.85
N ALA A 315 0.83 2.18 -11.75
CA ALA A 315 0.23 2.65 -10.50
C ALA A 315 1.22 2.57 -9.34
N GLY A 316 1.45 3.68 -8.65
CA GLY A 316 2.32 3.71 -7.47
C GLY A 316 2.83 5.10 -7.11
N SER A 317 3.74 5.17 -6.14
CA SER A 317 4.27 6.46 -5.66
C SER A 317 5.41 6.99 -6.49
N TYR A 318 5.36 8.28 -6.79
CA TYR A 318 6.43 9.00 -7.47
C TYR A 318 7.48 9.46 -6.45
N LYS A 319 8.66 8.86 -6.50
CA LYS A 319 9.78 9.15 -5.61
C LYS A 319 11.11 9.09 -6.36
N LYS A 320 11.98 10.08 -6.11
CA LYS A 320 13.30 10.23 -6.72
C LYS A 320 13.26 10.11 -8.25
N GLY A 321 12.26 10.74 -8.87
CA GLY A 321 12.10 10.73 -10.33
C GLY A 321 11.57 9.41 -10.91
N SER A 322 10.99 8.53 -10.10
CA SER A 322 10.45 7.25 -10.55
C SER A 322 9.13 6.87 -9.90
N ILE A 323 8.25 6.20 -10.64
CA ILE A 323 7.04 5.57 -10.12
C ILE A 323 7.42 4.20 -9.55
N ASN A 324 7.29 4.04 -8.25
CA ASN A 324 7.49 2.79 -7.53
C ASN A 324 6.23 1.93 -7.68
N LEU A 325 6.28 0.92 -8.54
CA LEU A 325 5.10 0.15 -8.94
C LEU A 325 4.50 -0.63 -7.77
N GLU A 326 3.21 -0.40 -7.54
CA GLU A 326 2.32 -1.20 -6.70
C GLU A 326 1.45 -2.11 -7.56
N LYS A 327 1.01 -1.61 -8.72
CA LYS A 327 0.20 -2.30 -9.72
C LYS A 327 0.53 -1.82 -11.13
N MET A 328 0.16 -2.63 -12.12
CA MET A 328 0.30 -2.29 -13.53
C MET A 328 -0.86 -2.90 -14.33
N LYS A 329 -1.55 -2.08 -15.15
CA LYS A 329 -2.50 -2.57 -16.15
C LYS A 329 -1.79 -2.66 -17.49
N ILE A 330 -1.85 -3.80 -18.15
CA ILE A 330 -1.49 -3.95 -19.55
C ILE A 330 -2.73 -3.61 -20.39
N ILE A 331 -2.63 -2.56 -21.20
CA ILE A 331 -3.70 -2.13 -22.12
C ILE A 331 -3.57 -2.88 -23.44
N SER A 332 -2.39 -2.81 -24.07
CA SER A 332 -2.12 -3.46 -25.33
C SER A 332 -0.67 -3.95 -25.39
N LEU A 333 -0.45 -5.01 -26.17
CA LEU A 333 0.86 -5.66 -26.31
C LEU A 333 1.31 -5.62 -27.77
N VAL A 334 2.56 -5.24 -27.98
CA VAL A 334 3.18 -5.40 -29.30
C VAL A 334 3.53 -6.85 -29.58
N ARG A 335 3.56 -7.20 -30.87
CA ARG A 335 4.05 -8.50 -31.32
C ARG A 335 5.53 -8.61 -31.01
N ALA A 336 5.91 -9.68 -30.31
CA ALA A 336 7.31 -10.01 -30.13
C ALA A 336 7.78 -10.81 -31.33
N GLU A 337 8.81 -10.33 -32.00
CA GLU A 337 9.37 -10.99 -33.17
C GLU A 337 10.86 -11.25 -32.95
N ARG A 338 11.35 -12.37 -33.47
CA ARG A 338 12.77 -12.69 -33.50
C ARG A 338 13.19 -13.07 -34.90
N ASN A 339 14.20 -12.35 -35.38
CA ASN A 339 14.87 -12.67 -36.62
C ASN A 339 15.71 -13.93 -36.45
N ARG A 340 15.55 -14.87 -37.37
CA ARG A 340 16.38 -16.07 -37.48
C ARG A 340 16.98 -16.18 -38.88
N PRO A 341 18.16 -16.82 -39.03
CA PRO A 341 18.77 -17.02 -40.34
C PRO A 341 17.82 -17.79 -41.27
N PRO A 342 17.50 -17.35 -42.48
CA PRO A 342 16.44 -17.99 -43.27
C PRO A 342 16.72 -19.46 -43.60
N LEU A 343 15.68 -20.24 -43.85
CA LEU A 343 15.83 -21.59 -44.38
C LEU A 343 16.20 -21.51 -45.87
N CYS A 344 17.23 -22.26 -46.28
CA CYS A 344 17.62 -22.32 -47.68
C CYS A 344 16.51 -23.02 -48.51
N PRO A 345 15.98 -22.40 -49.58
CA PRO A 345 14.90 -22.98 -50.36
C PRO A 345 15.30 -24.28 -51.09
N ALA A 346 16.59 -24.45 -51.40
CA ALA A 346 17.08 -25.61 -52.13
C ALA A 346 17.44 -26.82 -51.26
N CYS A 347 17.79 -26.62 -49.98
CA CYS A 347 18.25 -27.72 -49.11
C CYS A 347 17.68 -27.71 -47.69
N SER A 348 16.79 -26.76 -47.39
CA SER A 348 16.09 -26.59 -46.11
C SER A 348 17.00 -26.48 -44.87
N LYS A 349 18.30 -26.25 -45.05
CA LYS A 349 19.23 -25.94 -43.94
C LYS A 349 19.18 -24.45 -43.63
N ARG A 350 19.29 -24.10 -42.33
CA ARG A 350 19.47 -22.70 -41.88
C ARG A 350 20.71 -22.09 -42.55
N MET A 351 20.55 -20.93 -43.15
CA MET A 351 21.62 -20.17 -43.77
C MET A 351 22.51 -19.52 -42.68
N THR A 352 23.68 -19.01 -43.05
CA THR A 352 24.58 -18.27 -42.15
C THR A 352 24.80 -16.85 -42.68
N SER A 353 25.13 -15.89 -41.83
CA SER A 353 25.40 -14.52 -42.27
C SER A 353 26.52 -14.50 -43.30
N ASP A 354 26.34 -13.77 -44.41
CA ASP A 354 27.36 -13.60 -45.48
C ASP A 354 28.22 -12.34 -45.24
N GLY A 355 28.16 -11.78 -44.03
CA GLY A 355 28.84 -10.55 -43.62
C GLY A 355 27.86 -9.40 -43.34
N ARG A 356 28.36 -8.33 -42.68
CA ARG A 356 27.57 -7.14 -42.32
C ARG A 356 26.94 -6.54 -43.58
N GLY A 357 25.59 -6.50 -43.62
CA GLY A 357 24.83 -5.93 -44.73
C GLY A 357 24.77 -6.79 -46.01
N LYS A 358 25.29 -8.03 -46.00
CA LYS A 358 25.33 -8.92 -47.18
C LYS A 358 24.27 -10.03 -47.15
N GLY A 359 23.32 -9.96 -46.21
CA GLY A 359 22.29 -10.97 -46.04
C GLY A 359 22.83 -12.31 -45.53
N TRP A 360 22.28 -13.39 -46.06
CA TRP A 360 22.48 -14.76 -45.61
C TRP A 360 22.89 -15.66 -46.79
N LYS A 361 23.81 -16.59 -46.54
CA LYS A 361 24.29 -17.57 -47.53
C LYS A 361 24.18 -18.99 -46.99
N CYS A 362 23.72 -19.90 -47.84
CA CYS A 362 23.73 -21.32 -47.54
C CYS A 362 25.14 -21.89 -47.76
N LYS A 363 25.73 -22.49 -46.72
CA LYS A 363 27.03 -23.16 -46.82
C LYS A 363 27.02 -24.42 -47.72
N LYS A 364 25.86 -25.04 -47.93
CA LYS A 364 25.75 -26.30 -48.69
C LYS A 364 25.63 -26.07 -50.20
N CYS A 365 24.75 -25.17 -50.63
CA CYS A 365 24.42 -24.99 -52.04
C CYS A 365 24.70 -23.57 -52.56
N GLY A 366 25.23 -22.67 -51.73
CA GLY A 366 25.60 -21.31 -52.14
C GLY A 366 24.43 -20.33 -52.33
N ALA A 367 23.17 -20.78 -52.21
CA ALA A 367 21.99 -19.92 -52.29
C ALA A 367 22.09 -18.74 -51.31
N ARG A 368 21.49 -17.60 -51.66
CA ARG A 368 21.48 -16.37 -50.86
C ARG A 368 20.07 -15.90 -50.56
N ALA A 369 19.93 -15.19 -49.45
CA ALA A 369 18.69 -14.56 -49.03
C ALA A 369 19.01 -13.24 -48.33
N ASP A 370 18.26 -12.19 -48.66
CA ASP A 370 18.52 -10.85 -48.14
C ASP A 370 17.86 -10.62 -46.78
N ALA A 371 16.65 -11.18 -46.59
CA ALA A 371 15.87 -11.03 -45.37
C ALA A 371 16.01 -12.25 -44.44
N PRO A 372 15.97 -12.05 -43.11
CA PRO A 372 15.83 -13.16 -42.15
C PRO A 372 14.41 -13.74 -42.17
N ASP A 373 14.26 -14.96 -41.65
CA ASP A 373 12.94 -15.43 -41.25
C ASP A 373 12.51 -14.66 -40.00
N VAL A 374 11.31 -14.08 -40.02
CA VAL A 374 10.69 -13.46 -38.85
C VAL A 374 9.82 -14.51 -38.16
N GLN A 375 10.17 -14.85 -36.92
CA GLN A 375 9.35 -15.73 -36.09
C GLN A 375 8.68 -14.93 -34.98
N GLU A 376 7.35 -15.01 -34.93
CA GLU A 376 6.59 -14.49 -33.79
C GLU A 376 6.88 -15.32 -32.53
N ILE A 377 7.27 -14.64 -31.46
CA ILE A 377 7.44 -15.21 -30.12
C ILE A 377 6.13 -14.97 -29.37
N ARG A 378 5.44 -16.05 -29.02
CA ARG A 378 4.29 -15.96 -28.12
C ARG A 378 4.74 -15.57 -26.72
N ARG A 379 4.23 -14.43 -26.24
CA ARG A 379 4.43 -13.96 -24.87
C ARG A 379 3.38 -14.56 -23.94
N THR A 380 3.75 -14.81 -22.69
CA THR A 380 2.83 -15.25 -21.63
C THR A 380 2.03 -14.10 -21.03
N LEU A 381 2.51 -12.86 -21.19
CA LEU A 381 1.82 -11.66 -20.75
C LEU A 381 0.51 -11.46 -21.51
N LYS A 382 -0.55 -11.04 -20.81
CA LYS A 382 -1.88 -10.78 -21.37
C LYS A 382 -2.33 -9.36 -20.99
N PRO A 383 -3.23 -8.73 -21.76
CA PRO A 383 -3.95 -7.54 -21.30
C PRO A 383 -4.67 -7.80 -19.98
N GLY A 384 -4.67 -6.81 -19.09
CA GLY A 384 -5.26 -6.92 -17.75
C GLY A 384 -4.40 -6.36 -16.63
N TRP A 385 -4.91 -6.43 -15.41
CA TRP A 385 -4.23 -5.94 -14.21
C TRP A 385 -3.28 -6.98 -13.62
N TYR A 386 -2.13 -6.50 -13.18
CA TYR A 386 -1.13 -7.23 -12.41
C TYR A 386 -0.77 -6.43 -11.16
N GLU A 387 -0.52 -7.12 -10.05
CA GLU A 387 -0.18 -6.51 -8.78
C GLU A 387 1.04 -7.15 -8.11
N VAL A 388 1.64 -6.41 -7.18
CA VAL A 388 2.67 -6.94 -6.30
C VAL A 388 2.08 -8.03 -5.38
N PRO A 389 2.89 -9.00 -4.95
CA PRO A 389 2.41 -10.04 -4.03
C PRO A 389 2.09 -9.49 -2.63
N PRO A 390 1.32 -10.22 -1.80
CA PRO A 390 0.94 -9.79 -0.44
C PRO A 390 2.09 -9.29 0.42
N THR A 391 3.24 -9.97 0.39
CA THR A 391 4.43 -9.55 1.18
C THR A 391 4.95 -8.15 0.82
N ALA A 392 4.59 -7.62 -0.34
CA ALA A 392 5.05 -6.33 -0.85
C ALA A 392 3.93 -5.29 -0.93
N ARG A 393 2.69 -5.67 -0.62
CA ARG A 393 1.54 -4.78 -0.76
C ARG A 393 1.56 -3.70 0.31
N ARG A 394 1.36 -2.45 -0.12
CA ARG A 394 1.25 -1.31 0.79
C ARG A 394 -0.17 -1.21 1.33
N HIS A 395 -0.32 -0.66 2.53
CA HIS A 395 -1.59 -0.57 3.24
C HIS A 395 -2.77 -0.05 2.41
N LEU A 396 -2.58 1.02 1.64
CA LEU A 396 -3.65 1.63 0.84
C LEU A 396 -3.90 0.94 -0.51
N ALA A 397 -2.95 0.14 -1.02
CA ALA A 397 -3.07 -0.47 -2.34
C ALA A 397 -4.21 -1.50 -2.36
N ARG A 398 -5.21 -1.27 -3.20
CA ARG A 398 -6.36 -2.17 -3.38
C ARG A 398 -5.95 -3.49 -4.02
N PRO A 399 -6.08 -4.64 -3.35
CA PRO A 399 -5.76 -5.93 -3.93
C PRO A 399 -6.74 -6.29 -5.05
N LEU A 400 -6.29 -7.00 -6.09
CA LEU A 400 -7.12 -7.40 -7.22
C LEU A 400 -8.23 -8.40 -6.84
N CYS A 401 -8.10 -9.12 -5.72
CA CYS A 401 -9.17 -9.97 -5.19
C CYS A 401 -10.43 -9.17 -4.81
N ARG A 402 -10.31 -7.86 -4.54
CA ARG A 402 -11.44 -6.94 -4.31
C ARG A 402 -12.06 -6.40 -5.61
N GLY A 403 -11.75 -7.00 -6.75
CA GLY A 403 -12.17 -6.54 -8.06
C GLY A 403 -11.15 -5.62 -8.73
N LEU A 404 -11.39 -5.36 -10.02
CA LEU A 404 -10.49 -4.56 -10.85
C LEU A 404 -10.64 -3.07 -10.53
N PRO A 405 -9.52 -2.30 -10.46
CA PRO A 405 -9.59 -0.85 -10.35
C PRO A 405 -10.36 -0.24 -11.52
N GLU A 406 -11.10 0.85 -11.23
CA GLU A 406 -11.79 1.64 -12.25
C GLU A 406 -10.83 2.14 -13.35
N GLU A 407 -11.36 2.27 -14.57
CA GLU A 407 -10.58 2.74 -15.71
C GLU A 407 -10.26 4.23 -15.59
N LEU A 408 -9.07 4.62 -16.08
CA LEU A 408 -8.62 6.01 -16.19
C LEU A 408 -9.35 6.75 -17.31
#